data_AF-A0A3D2MIF9-F1
#
_entry.id   AF-A0A3D2MIF9-F1
#
_cell.length_a   1.000
_cell.length_b   1.000
_cell.length_c   1.000
_cell.angle_alpha   90.00
_cell.angle_beta   90.00
_cell.angle_gamma   90.00
#
_symmetry.space_group_name_H-M   'P 1'
#
loop_
_entity.id
_entity.type
_entity.pdbx_description
1 polymer ?
#
loop_
_entity_poly.entity_id
_entity_poly.type
_entity_poly.pdbx_seq_one_letter_code
_entity_poly.pdbx_strand_id
1 'polypeptide(L)'
;MHSAGLQGAGQTVGVFELDGYSQSDVQTYTQCFGGGSVPISNVILDGFNGQPGAGAVEVELDMEVIMSMAPKLSKMIVYEAPNTTQGYNDEFARIVSDRTPVISVSWGDCEKNMGQPEAQQENKFFQEAAAQGQSILVASGDSGSSSCFQLGGSSFDTSLNADDPAAQPFVTAVGGTTLSLNSANSYQSEHVWNGGLFGGAGGGGISQYWKQPAWQKGPGTQNQYSNGMRETPDVSLDADPASGYPIYCTAGSSCSGSGWLTIGGTSAAAPMWAAMVVLTNEEAAQQGKKPVGFLNPALYTIGSGSHYHSDFHDITPPTDTSTPSNNDEIGFNGGAYPVTNGYDMATGWGTFDATKLATDLVAIG
;
A
#
# COMPACT_ATOMS: atom_id res chain seq x y z
N MET A 1 -13.45 1.30 14.13
CA MET A 1 -12.49 2.26 14.72
C MET A 1 -13.07 3.64 14.94
N HIS A 2 -13.60 4.35 13.92
CA HIS A 2 -14.20 5.69 14.12
C HIS A 2 -15.36 5.71 15.13
N SER A 3 -16.19 4.66 15.16
CA SER A 3 -17.25 4.49 16.17
C SER A 3 -16.72 4.38 17.61
N ALA A 4 -15.45 3.99 17.78
CA ALA A 4 -14.73 3.98 19.05
C ALA A 4 -13.99 5.31 19.32
N GLY A 5 -14.14 6.31 18.44
CA GLY A 5 -13.55 7.65 18.61
C GLY A 5 -12.13 7.82 18.06
N LEU A 6 -11.54 6.77 17.46
CA LEU A 6 -10.21 6.82 16.85
C LEU A 6 -10.28 7.58 15.52
N GLN A 7 -9.48 8.63 15.38
CA GLN A 7 -9.47 9.53 14.21
C GLN A 7 -8.05 10.03 13.85
N GLY A 8 -6.99 9.42 14.41
CA GLY A 8 -5.58 9.75 14.19
C GLY A 8 -5.00 10.72 15.23
N ALA A 9 -5.69 10.98 16.34
CA ALA A 9 -5.26 11.96 17.32
C ALA A 9 -3.92 11.57 17.97
N GLY A 10 -3.01 12.54 18.08
CA GLY A 10 -1.65 12.33 18.62
C GLY A 10 -0.69 11.61 17.69
N GLN A 11 -1.12 11.23 16.48
CA GLN A 11 -0.31 10.44 15.55
C GLN A 11 0.26 11.31 14.42
N THR A 12 1.38 10.83 13.87
CA THR A 12 2.06 11.41 12.71
C THR A 12 2.20 10.34 11.64
N VAL A 13 1.96 10.73 10.38
CA VAL A 13 2.16 9.88 9.20
C VAL A 13 3.02 10.63 8.18
N GLY A 14 3.87 9.90 7.48
CA GLY A 14 4.63 10.36 6.33
C GLY A 14 4.07 9.79 5.04
N VAL A 15 4.16 10.56 3.96
CA VAL A 15 4.01 10.07 2.59
C VAL A 15 5.33 10.30 1.85
N PHE A 16 5.76 9.30 1.09
CA PHE A 16 6.95 9.33 0.24
C PHE A 16 6.52 9.76 -1.17
N GLU A 17 7.07 10.85 -1.70
CA GLU A 17 6.56 11.48 -2.92
C GLU A 17 7.66 11.95 -3.86
N LEU A 18 7.56 11.55 -5.13
CA LEU A 18 8.50 11.95 -6.17
C LEU A 18 7.98 13.09 -7.06
N ASP A 19 6.98 13.81 -6.57
CA ASP A 19 6.38 14.99 -7.18
C ASP A 19 5.77 15.91 -6.09
N GLY A 20 5.21 17.06 -6.46
CA GLY A 20 4.50 17.97 -5.57
C GLY A 20 2.98 17.93 -5.76
N TYR A 21 2.26 18.68 -4.94
CA TYR A 21 0.79 18.74 -4.92
C TYR A 21 0.26 20.18 -4.92
N SER A 22 -1.05 20.33 -5.11
CA SER A 22 -1.74 21.61 -4.91
C SER A 22 -2.38 21.70 -3.52
N GLN A 23 -1.92 22.66 -2.72
CA GLN A 23 -2.50 22.89 -1.40
C GLN A 23 -4.00 23.29 -1.45
N SER A 24 -4.46 23.93 -2.53
CA SER A 24 -5.89 24.26 -2.69
C SER A 24 -6.75 23.03 -2.98
N ASP A 25 -6.15 21.99 -3.55
CA ASP A 25 -6.85 20.80 -4.00
C ASP A 25 -7.12 19.92 -2.78
N VAL A 26 -6.08 19.67 -1.98
CA VAL A 26 -6.19 19.07 -0.63
C VAL A 26 -7.16 19.84 0.27
N GLN A 27 -7.18 21.18 0.22
CA GLN A 27 -8.16 21.98 0.97
C GLN A 27 -9.59 21.79 0.49
N THR A 28 -9.79 21.59 -0.81
CA THR A 28 -11.11 21.34 -1.40
C THR A 28 -11.59 19.96 -1.01
N TYR A 29 -10.73 18.95 -1.10
CA TYR A 29 -11.03 17.60 -0.67
C TYR A 29 -11.42 17.53 0.82
N THR A 30 -10.60 18.12 1.68
CA THR A 30 -10.79 18.05 3.13
C THR A 30 -12.01 18.83 3.64
N GLN A 31 -12.58 19.74 2.84
CA GLN A 31 -13.89 20.34 3.11
C GLN A 31 -15.04 19.34 2.95
N CYS A 32 -14.89 18.35 2.07
CA CYS A 32 -15.88 17.30 1.83
C CYS A 32 -15.72 16.11 2.79
N PHE A 33 -14.48 15.65 2.99
CA PHE A 33 -14.20 14.38 3.69
C PHE A 33 -13.59 14.55 5.09
N GLY A 34 -13.27 15.78 5.52
CA GLY A 34 -12.59 16.05 6.78
C GLY A 34 -11.06 16.12 6.62
N GLY A 35 -10.35 16.39 7.72
CA GLY A 35 -8.88 16.52 7.71
C GLY A 35 -8.36 17.95 7.49
N GLY A 36 -9.23 18.95 7.29
CA GLY A 36 -8.82 20.33 7.02
C GLY A 36 -8.05 21.03 8.15
N SER A 37 -7.99 20.42 9.34
CA SER A 37 -7.18 20.88 10.47
C SER A 37 -5.83 20.16 10.61
N VAL A 38 -5.55 19.15 9.80
CA VAL A 38 -4.31 18.37 9.85
C VAL A 38 -3.14 19.27 9.41
N PRO A 39 -2.14 19.51 10.26
CA PRO A 39 -0.96 20.26 9.86
C PRO A 39 -0.14 19.46 8.84
N ILE A 40 0.09 20.04 7.66
CA ILE A 40 0.97 19.50 6.63
C ILE A 40 2.35 20.13 6.76
N SER A 41 3.41 19.31 6.64
CA SER A 41 4.80 19.73 6.72
C SER A 41 5.60 19.13 5.59
N ASN A 42 6.00 19.95 4.64
CA ASN A 42 6.77 19.47 3.50
C ASN A 42 8.25 19.38 3.87
N VAL A 43 8.87 18.26 3.49
CA VAL A 43 10.30 18.01 3.57
C VAL A 43 10.81 17.89 2.15
N ILE A 44 11.24 19.02 1.60
CA ILE A 44 11.76 19.12 0.24
C ILE A 44 13.23 18.73 0.20
N LEU A 45 13.57 17.78 -0.67
CA LEU A 45 14.92 17.23 -0.83
C LEU A 45 15.50 17.59 -2.20
N ASP A 46 16.83 17.56 -2.27
CA ASP A 46 17.62 17.67 -3.51
C ASP A 46 17.29 18.84 -4.44
N GLY A 47 16.80 19.94 -3.85
CA GLY A 47 16.42 21.14 -4.60
C GLY A 47 15.16 20.97 -5.45
N PHE A 48 14.33 19.97 -5.17
CA PHE A 48 12.96 19.91 -5.69
C PHE A 48 12.21 21.21 -5.35
N ASN A 49 11.23 21.59 -6.17
CA ASN A 49 10.56 22.90 -6.05
C ASN A 49 9.17 22.81 -5.40
N GLY A 50 8.71 21.59 -5.08
CA GLY A 50 7.39 21.29 -4.55
C GLY A 50 6.24 21.70 -5.46
N GLN A 51 6.49 21.85 -6.77
CA GLN A 51 5.46 22.19 -7.72
C GLN A 51 4.85 20.92 -8.32
N PRO A 52 3.52 20.85 -8.47
CA PRO A 52 2.85 19.69 -9.03
C PRO A 52 3.18 19.51 -10.51
N GLY A 53 3.71 18.32 -10.83
CA GLY A 53 4.17 17.88 -12.14
C GLY A 53 3.32 16.74 -12.71
N ALA A 54 3.97 15.68 -13.20
CA ALA A 54 3.30 14.55 -13.84
C ALA A 54 2.79 13.51 -12.84
N GLY A 55 3.34 13.49 -11.63
CA GLY A 55 2.96 12.65 -10.50
C GLY A 55 1.97 13.29 -9.54
N ALA A 56 1.51 14.52 -9.77
CA ALA A 56 0.68 15.25 -8.81
C ALA A 56 -0.59 14.50 -8.37
N VAL A 57 -1.20 13.73 -9.28
CA VAL A 57 -2.37 12.90 -8.96
C VAL A 57 -2.08 11.85 -7.89
N GLU A 58 -0.85 11.33 -7.85
CA GLU A 58 -0.40 10.33 -6.88
C GLU A 58 -0.25 10.96 -5.50
N VAL A 59 0.46 12.10 -5.46
CA VAL A 59 0.67 12.86 -4.22
C VAL A 59 -0.66 13.28 -3.59
N GLU A 60 -1.61 13.73 -4.42
CA GLU A 60 -2.93 14.12 -3.93
C GLU A 60 -3.75 12.90 -3.49
N LEU A 61 -3.70 11.78 -4.20
CA LEU A 61 -4.34 10.53 -3.77
C LEU A 61 -3.86 10.09 -2.38
N ASP A 62 -2.56 9.94 -2.19
CA ASP A 62 -1.93 9.48 -0.95
C ASP A 62 -2.33 10.35 0.25
N MET A 63 -2.20 11.67 0.08
CA MET A 63 -2.58 12.64 1.11
C MET A 63 -4.07 12.60 1.44
N GLU A 64 -4.92 12.64 0.42
CA GLU A 64 -6.37 12.80 0.58
C GLU A 64 -7.00 11.59 1.24
N VAL A 65 -6.66 10.37 0.79
CA VAL A 65 -7.25 9.15 1.37
C VAL A 65 -6.83 8.94 2.81
N ILE A 66 -5.56 9.23 3.17
CA ILE A 66 -5.10 9.21 4.56
C ILE A 66 -5.88 10.23 5.40
N MET A 67 -6.02 11.47 4.92
CA MET A 67 -6.74 12.52 5.67
C MET A 67 -8.23 12.20 5.84
N SER A 68 -8.85 11.51 4.89
CA SER A 68 -10.25 11.08 5.01
C SER A 68 -10.44 10.07 6.14
N MET A 69 -9.50 9.14 6.30
CA MET A 69 -9.57 8.08 7.30
C MET A 69 -8.99 8.50 8.67
N ALA A 70 -8.01 9.41 8.70
CA ALA A 70 -7.39 9.92 9.92
C ALA A 70 -7.46 11.47 10.01
N PRO A 71 -8.67 12.06 10.09
CA PRO A 71 -8.87 13.51 9.95
C PRO A 71 -8.37 14.34 11.15
N LYS A 72 -7.88 13.71 12.22
CA LYS A 72 -7.34 14.36 13.42
C LYS A 72 -5.86 14.06 13.65
N LEU A 73 -5.14 13.65 12.60
CA LEU A 73 -3.69 13.57 12.60
C LEU A 73 -3.07 14.82 13.22
N SER A 74 -2.09 14.63 14.09
CA SER A 74 -1.32 15.74 14.66
C SER A 74 -0.37 16.34 13.63
N LYS A 75 0.06 15.53 12.66
CA LYS A 75 0.93 15.97 11.58
C LYS A 75 0.89 14.98 10.41
N MET A 76 0.81 15.50 9.19
CA MET A 76 1.19 14.79 7.97
C MET A 76 2.53 15.38 7.49
N ILE A 77 3.49 14.51 7.18
CA ILE A 77 4.78 14.91 6.60
C ILE A 77 4.78 14.46 5.14
N VAL A 78 4.95 15.40 4.22
CA VAL A 78 5.10 15.10 2.79
C VAL A 78 6.57 15.19 2.49
N TYR A 79 7.22 14.05 2.29
CA TYR A 79 8.60 14.02 1.82
C TYR A 79 8.55 14.15 0.30
N GLU A 80 9.30 15.10 -0.27
CA GLU A 80 9.26 15.36 -1.71
C GLU A 80 10.68 15.41 -2.28
N ALA A 81 10.97 14.56 -3.25
CA ALA A 81 12.24 14.54 -3.98
C ALA A 81 12.04 14.47 -5.50
N PRO A 82 13.06 14.79 -6.32
CA PRO A 82 12.99 14.55 -7.75
C PRO A 82 12.93 13.03 -8.03
N ASN A 83 12.04 12.61 -8.94
CA ASN A 83 11.95 11.20 -9.40
C ASN A 83 13.23 10.74 -10.13
N THR A 84 14.21 10.33 -9.32
CA THR A 84 15.54 9.89 -9.72
C THR A 84 16.04 8.91 -8.66
N THR A 85 16.95 8.00 -9.02
CA THR A 85 17.55 7.06 -8.05
C THR A 85 18.19 7.76 -6.84
N GLN A 86 18.76 8.96 -7.03
CA GLN A 86 19.32 9.72 -5.93
C GLN A 86 18.21 10.24 -5.00
N GLY A 87 17.19 10.92 -5.55
CA GLY A 87 16.07 11.43 -4.76
C GLY A 87 15.37 10.33 -3.97
N TYR A 88 15.16 9.17 -4.61
CA TYR A 88 14.57 7.98 -4.00
C TYR A 88 15.32 7.54 -2.73
N ASN A 89 16.65 7.45 -2.83
CA ASN A 89 17.52 7.07 -1.72
C ASN A 89 17.62 8.13 -0.63
N ASP A 90 17.80 9.39 -1.02
CA ASP A 90 17.95 10.50 -0.07
C ASP A 90 16.65 10.72 0.73
N GLU A 91 15.51 10.44 0.11
CA GLU A 91 14.21 10.47 0.75
C GLU A 91 14.01 9.34 1.77
N PHE A 92 14.31 8.09 1.42
CA PHE A 92 14.29 7.01 2.43
C PHE A 92 15.28 7.24 3.56
N ALA A 93 16.50 7.70 3.26
CA ALA A 93 17.47 8.06 4.27
C ALA A 93 16.92 9.14 5.22
N ARG A 94 16.21 10.12 4.67
CA ARG A 94 15.59 11.19 5.46
C ARG A 94 14.44 10.69 6.32
N ILE A 95 13.56 9.87 5.78
CA ILE A 95 12.42 9.24 6.49
C ILE A 95 12.90 8.43 7.70
N VAL A 96 13.95 7.63 7.51
CA VAL A 96 14.56 6.83 8.58
C VAL A 96 15.18 7.72 9.65
N SER A 97 15.93 8.75 9.22
CA SER A 97 16.56 9.71 10.14
C SER A 97 15.54 10.46 11.01
N ASP A 98 14.41 10.87 10.41
CA ASP A 98 13.32 11.57 11.08
C ASP A 98 12.51 10.67 12.03
N ARG A 99 12.64 9.34 11.92
CA ARG A 99 11.89 8.34 12.70
C ARG A 99 10.38 8.49 12.56
N THR A 100 9.90 8.81 11.36
CA THR A 100 8.47 8.94 11.11
C THR A 100 7.76 7.60 11.38
N PRO A 101 6.76 7.52 12.27
CA PRO A 101 6.28 6.23 12.77
C PRO A 101 5.58 5.34 11.74
N VAL A 102 4.87 5.96 10.79
CA VAL A 102 4.11 5.29 9.73
C VAL A 102 4.37 6.02 8.42
N ILE A 103 4.71 5.28 7.38
CA ILE A 103 4.99 5.81 6.04
C ILE A 103 4.18 5.05 5.01
N SER A 104 3.47 5.78 4.15
CA SER A 104 2.93 5.28 2.88
C SER A 104 3.96 5.50 1.77
N VAL A 105 4.11 4.51 0.89
CA VAL A 105 4.93 4.58 -0.32
C VAL A 105 4.11 4.01 -1.47
N SER A 106 3.70 4.88 -2.39
CA SER A 106 2.96 4.49 -3.59
C SER A 106 3.80 4.65 -4.87
N TRP A 107 5.13 4.57 -4.72
CA TRP A 107 6.11 4.69 -5.79
C TRP A 107 7.04 3.47 -5.83
N GLY A 108 7.15 2.86 -7.00
CA GLY A 108 7.98 1.68 -7.24
C GLY A 108 8.29 1.47 -8.72
N ASP A 109 9.09 0.45 -8.99
CA ASP A 109 9.36 -0.10 -10.32
C ASP A 109 9.55 -1.61 -10.16
N CYS A 110 9.53 -2.35 -11.25
CA CYS A 110 9.73 -3.78 -11.14
C CYS A 110 11.13 -4.11 -10.60
N GLU A 111 11.21 -5.12 -9.73
CA GLU A 111 12.44 -5.47 -9.00
C GLU A 111 13.63 -5.69 -9.96
N LYS A 112 13.36 -6.22 -11.15
CA LYS A 112 14.35 -6.42 -12.21
C LYS A 112 14.89 -5.12 -12.80
N ASN A 113 14.06 -4.08 -12.96
CA ASN A 113 14.46 -2.77 -13.48
C ASN A 113 15.26 -1.99 -12.45
N MET A 114 14.82 -2.01 -11.19
CA MET A 114 15.56 -1.44 -10.06
C MET A 114 16.97 -2.05 -9.96
N GLY A 115 17.02 -3.38 -10.09
CA GLY A 115 18.27 -4.11 -10.10
C GLY A 115 18.81 -4.37 -8.70
N GLN A 116 19.41 -5.54 -8.54
CA GLN A 116 19.83 -6.04 -7.22
C GLN A 116 20.73 -5.10 -6.40
N PRO A 117 21.70 -4.36 -6.97
CA PRO A 117 22.52 -3.44 -6.17
C PRO A 117 21.73 -2.31 -5.52
N GLU A 118 20.73 -1.77 -6.23
CA GLU A 118 19.89 -0.68 -5.75
C GLU A 118 18.93 -1.18 -4.65
N ALA A 119 18.22 -2.27 -4.93
CA ALA A 119 17.37 -2.92 -3.93
C ALA A 119 18.15 -3.28 -2.65
N GLN A 120 19.42 -3.71 -2.76
CA GLN A 120 20.28 -3.97 -1.60
C GLN A 120 20.67 -2.71 -0.81
N GLN A 121 20.75 -1.56 -1.47
CA GLN A 121 21.01 -0.28 -0.81
C GLN A 121 19.76 0.18 -0.06
N GLU A 122 18.61 0.21 -0.72
CA GLU A 122 17.32 0.57 -0.12
C GLU A 122 16.98 -0.31 1.09
N ASN A 123 17.25 -1.61 0.99
CA ASN A 123 16.94 -2.54 2.06
C ASN A 123 17.65 -2.21 3.38
N LYS A 124 18.78 -1.50 3.35
CA LYS A 124 19.45 -1.03 4.57
C LYS A 124 18.60 0.02 5.30
N PHE A 125 17.91 0.90 4.57
CA PHE A 125 16.99 1.86 5.14
C PHE A 125 15.81 1.14 5.79
N PHE A 126 15.23 0.15 5.12
CA PHE A 126 14.09 -0.59 5.68
C PHE A 126 14.48 -1.47 6.88
N GLN A 127 15.67 -2.06 6.87
CA GLN A 127 16.22 -2.73 8.05
C GLN A 127 16.35 -1.78 9.24
N GLU A 128 16.85 -0.57 9.02
CA GLU A 128 16.96 0.44 10.05
C GLU A 128 15.59 0.92 10.54
N ALA A 129 14.67 1.24 9.63
CA ALA A 129 13.29 1.61 9.96
C ALA A 129 12.59 0.54 10.81
N ALA A 130 12.68 -0.74 10.41
CA ALA A 130 12.10 -1.85 11.16
C ALA A 130 12.74 -1.97 12.56
N ALA A 131 14.07 -1.82 12.67
CA ALA A 131 14.77 -1.82 13.95
C ALA A 131 14.41 -0.63 14.86
N GLN A 132 14.03 0.51 14.26
CA GLN A 132 13.60 1.71 14.96
C GLN A 132 12.09 1.71 15.29
N GLY A 133 11.33 0.73 14.79
CA GLY A 133 9.90 0.60 15.04
C GLY A 133 9.02 1.46 14.13
N GLN A 134 9.48 1.75 12.91
CA GLN A 134 8.68 2.40 11.88
C GLN A 134 7.86 1.35 11.11
N SER A 135 6.68 1.74 10.65
CA SER A 135 5.83 0.95 9.75
C SER A 135 5.94 1.54 8.35
N ILE A 136 6.43 0.78 7.38
CA ILE A 136 6.53 1.21 5.97
C ILE A 136 5.57 0.35 5.16
N LEU A 137 4.54 0.98 4.59
CA LEU A 137 3.50 0.36 3.80
C LEU A 137 3.75 0.73 2.34
N VAL A 138 3.86 -0.27 1.47
CA VAL A 138 4.27 -0.07 0.07
C VAL A 138 3.24 -0.69 -0.86
N ALA A 139 2.75 0.09 -1.82
CA ALA A 139 1.91 -0.40 -2.91
C ALA A 139 2.63 -1.53 -3.66
N SER A 140 1.96 -2.66 -3.90
CA SER A 140 2.61 -3.83 -4.51
C SER A 140 2.68 -3.80 -6.03
N GLY A 141 2.21 -2.71 -6.65
CA GLY A 141 2.21 -2.49 -8.09
C GLY A 141 0.84 -2.74 -8.73
N ASP A 142 0.67 -2.21 -9.94
CA ASP A 142 -0.63 -2.17 -10.65
C ASP A 142 -0.62 -2.98 -11.96
N SER A 143 0.42 -3.78 -12.17
CA SER A 143 0.62 -4.64 -13.36
C SER A 143 0.60 -6.13 -13.00
N GLY A 144 -0.16 -6.48 -11.96
CA GLY A 144 -0.42 -7.85 -11.55
C GLY A 144 0.85 -8.68 -11.29
N SER A 145 0.86 -9.91 -11.81
CA SER A 145 1.99 -10.85 -11.70
C SER A 145 3.21 -10.49 -12.57
N SER A 146 3.10 -9.45 -13.40
CA SER A 146 4.12 -9.03 -14.37
C SER A 146 4.50 -7.57 -14.15
N SER A 147 5.03 -7.20 -12.98
CA SER A 147 5.35 -5.81 -12.64
C SER A 147 6.25 -5.08 -13.68
N CYS A 148 7.10 -5.80 -14.43
CA CYS A 148 7.91 -5.18 -15.51
C CYS A 148 7.12 -4.88 -16.81
N PHE A 149 5.86 -5.29 -16.89
CA PHE A 149 5.01 -5.04 -18.04
C PHE A 149 4.50 -3.61 -17.99
N GLN A 150 4.72 -2.85 -19.06
CA GLN A 150 4.16 -1.51 -19.18
C GLN A 150 3.40 -1.39 -20.49
N LEU A 151 2.08 -1.22 -20.41
CA LEU A 151 1.26 -1.01 -21.59
C LEU A 151 1.67 0.28 -22.30
N GLY A 152 2.08 0.18 -23.56
CA GLY A 152 2.57 1.32 -24.34
C GLY A 152 3.99 1.78 -23.96
N GLY A 153 4.66 1.06 -23.06
CA GLY A 153 6.05 1.27 -22.71
C GLY A 153 7.03 0.77 -23.77
N SER A 154 8.32 0.97 -23.51
CA SER A 154 9.41 0.56 -24.41
C SER A 154 9.76 -0.94 -24.29
N SER A 155 9.29 -1.61 -23.24
CA SER A 155 9.51 -3.02 -22.94
C SER A 155 8.19 -3.79 -22.90
N PHE A 156 8.17 -4.97 -23.50
CA PHE A 156 7.05 -5.93 -23.45
C PHE A 156 7.48 -7.15 -22.63
N ASP A 157 7.92 -6.92 -21.39
CA ASP A 157 8.34 -7.99 -20.48
C ASP A 157 7.12 -8.55 -19.75
N THR A 158 6.64 -9.70 -20.21
CA THR A 158 5.47 -10.40 -19.65
C THR A 158 5.85 -11.47 -18.63
N SER A 159 7.12 -11.55 -18.24
CA SER A 159 7.58 -12.53 -17.26
C SER A 159 7.11 -12.21 -15.84
N LEU A 160 7.05 -13.24 -15.00
CA LEU A 160 6.73 -13.08 -13.58
C LEU A 160 7.79 -12.22 -12.88
N ASN A 161 7.38 -11.08 -12.34
CA ASN A 161 8.23 -10.17 -11.58
C ASN A 161 7.41 -9.51 -10.48
N ALA A 162 7.98 -9.41 -9.29
CA ALA A 162 7.45 -8.61 -8.20
C ALA A 162 7.92 -7.14 -8.33
N ASP A 163 7.20 -6.25 -7.66
CA ASP A 163 7.49 -4.82 -7.59
C ASP A 163 8.48 -4.52 -6.45
N ASP A 164 9.34 -3.53 -6.62
CA ASP A 164 10.29 -3.03 -5.62
C ASP A 164 9.93 -1.56 -5.31
N PRO A 165 9.80 -1.18 -4.03
CA PRO A 165 10.34 -1.86 -2.85
C PRO A 165 9.38 -2.86 -2.18
N ALA A 166 8.18 -3.12 -2.70
CA ALA A 166 7.20 -3.99 -2.07
C ALA A 166 7.73 -5.42 -1.81
N ALA A 167 8.56 -5.95 -2.72
CA ALA A 167 9.23 -7.24 -2.60
C ALA A 167 10.26 -7.30 -1.45
N GLN A 168 10.65 -6.17 -0.86
CA GLN A 168 11.66 -6.16 0.19
C GLN A 168 11.10 -6.68 1.54
N PRO A 169 11.90 -7.41 2.33
CA PRO A 169 11.41 -8.13 3.52
C PRO A 169 11.16 -7.28 4.77
N PHE A 170 11.41 -5.98 4.73
CA PHE A 170 11.25 -5.08 5.90
C PHE A 170 10.19 -4.00 5.69
N VAL A 171 9.38 -4.16 4.64
CA VAL A 171 8.20 -3.35 4.37
C VAL A 171 6.97 -4.26 4.33
N THR A 172 5.79 -3.69 4.52
CA THR A 172 4.53 -4.39 4.34
C THR A 172 4.02 -4.09 2.94
N ALA A 173 4.00 -5.10 2.06
CA ALA A 173 3.47 -4.97 0.71
C ALA A 173 1.94 -5.00 0.74
N VAL A 174 1.31 -4.02 0.11
CA VAL A 174 -0.14 -3.83 0.08
C VAL A 174 -0.64 -3.99 -1.35
N GLY A 175 -1.38 -5.07 -1.60
CA GLY A 175 -2.00 -5.38 -2.88
C GLY A 175 -3.43 -4.88 -3.03
N GLY A 176 -4.07 -5.39 -4.07
CA GLY A 176 -5.33 -4.83 -4.58
C GLY A 176 -6.48 -5.81 -4.66
N THR A 177 -7.65 -5.36 -4.21
CA THR A 177 -8.96 -6.02 -4.38
C THR A 177 -9.91 -5.13 -5.16
N THR A 178 -11.02 -5.71 -5.61
CA THR A 178 -12.20 -4.99 -6.10
C THR A 178 -13.30 -5.10 -5.05
N LEU A 179 -13.68 -3.98 -4.44
CA LEU A 179 -14.69 -3.92 -3.39
C LEU A 179 -16.12 -3.86 -3.93
N SER A 180 -16.98 -4.66 -3.32
CA SER A 180 -18.44 -4.57 -3.49
C SER A 180 -19.10 -4.16 -2.18
N LEU A 181 -19.93 -3.13 -2.27
CA LEU A 181 -20.76 -2.65 -1.17
C LEU A 181 -22.22 -3.05 -1.38
N ASN A 182 -22.91 -3.34 -0.29
CA ASN A 182 -24.36 -3.54 -0.34
C ASN A 182 -25.11 -2.20 -0.46
N SER A 183 -26.44 -2.26 -0.63
CA SER A 183 -27.29 -1.07 -0.78
C SER A 183 -27.30 -0.11 0.42
N ALA A 184 -26.74 -0.51 1.57
CA ALA A 184 -26.57 0.32 2.76
C ALA A 184 -25.15 0.89 2.89
N ASN A 185 -24.33 0.83 1.83
CA ASN A 185 -22.93 1.24 1.80
C ASN A 185 -22.08 0.54 2.89
N SER A 186 -22.39 -0.71 3.17
CA SER A 186 -21.57 -1.56 4.05
C SER A 186 -20.87 -2.63 3.23
N TYR A 187 -19.74 -3.12 3.75
CA TYR A 187 -19.00 -4.23 3.18
C TYR A 187 -19.94 -5.38 2.79
N GLN A 188 -19.80 -5.90 1.57
CA GLN A 188 -20.51 -7.08 1.10
C GLN A 188 -19.53 -8.22 0.77
N SER A 189 -18.58 -7.95 -0.10
CA SER A 189 -17.60 -8.92 -0.59
C SER A 189 -16.47 -8.22 -1.32
N GLU A 190 -15.39 -8.95 -1.54
CA GLU A 190 -14.26 -8.54 -2.37
C GLU A 190 -13.82 -9.70 -3.26
N HIS A 191 -13.17 -9.38 -4.36
CA HIS A 191 -12.39 -10.31 -5.17
C HIS A 191 -11.04 -9.69 -5.52
N VAL A 192 -10.10 -10.48 -6.05
CA VAL A 192 -8.80 -9.95 -6.51
C VAL A 192 -9.02 -8.90 -7.60
N TRP A 193 -8.32 -7.77 -7.49
CA TRP A 193 -8.34 -6.79 -8.57
C TRP A 193 -7.57 -7.32 -9.77
N ASN A 194 -8.28 -7.52 -10.87
CA ASN A 194 -7.73 -7.80 -12.18
C ASN A 194 -8.71 -7.33 -13.27
N GLY A 195 -8.50 -6.10 -13.73
CA GLY A 195 -9.25 -5.46 -14.81
C GLY A 195 -8.74 -5.82 -16.21
N GLY A 196 -7.81 -6.77 -16.32
CA GLY A 196 -7.16 -7.17 -17.55
C GLY A 196 -6.24 -6.09 -18.14
N LEU A 197 -5.83 -6.29 -19.40
CA LEU A 197 -4.83 -5.48 -20.11
C LEU A 197 -4.98 -3.94 -20.00
N PHE A 198 -6.20 -3.43 -19.87
CA PHE A 198 -6.48 -1.97 -19.81
C PHE A 198 -6.96 -1.49 -18.44
N GLY A 199 -7.19 -2.41 -17.49
CA GLY A 199 -7.72 -2.10 -16.17
C GLY A 199 -6.71 -2.27 -15.04
N GLY A 200 -5.53 -2.83 -15.31
CA GLY A 200 -4.52 -3.15 -14.32
C GLY A 200 -4.91 -4.34 -13.43
N ALA A 201 -4.03 -4.72 -12.53
CA ALA A 201 -4.28 -5.73 -11.51
C ALA A 201 -3.40 -5.53 -10.29
N GLY A 202 -3.87 -6.01 -9.13
CA GLY A 202 -3.10 -5.97 -7.88
C GLY A 202 -1.79 -6.73 -8.00
N GLY A 203 -0.69 -6.04 -7.77
CA GLY A 203 0.65 -6.59 -7.90
C GLY A 203 0.93 -7.66 -6.86
N GLY A 204 1.69 -8.69 -7.25
CA GLY A 204 2.00 -9.78 -6.35
C GLY A 204 2.68 -10.95 -7.04
N GLY A 205 3.50 -11.68 -6.31
CA GLY A 205 4.31 -12.77 -6.84
C GLY A 205 5.52 -13.06 -5.98
N ILE A 206 6.61 -13.48 -6.63
CA ILE A 206 7.80 -13.97 -5.95
C ILE A 206 8.98 -13.06 -6.28
N SER A 207 9.66 -12.57 -5.25
CA SER A 207 10.92 -11.84 -5.37
C SER A 207 12.02 -12.69 -6.01
N GLN A 208 12.81 -12.06 -6.86
CA GLN A 208 14.02 -12.60 -7.46
C GLN A 208 15.25 -12.39 -6.56
N TYR A 209 15.20 -11.47 -5.59
CA TYR A 209 16.36 -11.07 -4.79
C TYR A 209 16.30 -11.50 -3.31
N TRP A 210 15.12 -11.56 -2.74
CA TRP A 210 14.92 -11.72 -1.30
C TRP A 210 14.48 -13.12 -0.95
N LYS A 211 15.22 -13.77 -0.04
CA LYS A 211 14.79 -15.06 0.52
C LYS A 211 13.53 -14.87 1.36
N GLN A 212 12.68 -15.89 1.38
CA GLN A 212 11.49 -15.93 2.21
C GLN A 212 11.88 -15.66 3.68
N PRO A 213 11.36 -14.60 4.31
CA PRO A 213 11.67 -14.30 5.70
C PRO A 213 11.15 -15.38 6.65
N ALA A 214 11.81 -15.55 7.80
CA ALA A 214 11.44 -16.60 8.76
C ALA A 214 10.02 -16.44 9.34
N TRP A 215 9.46 -15.22 9.28
CA TRP A 215 8.10 -14.89 9.68
C TRP A 215 7.06 -15.17 8.59
N GLN A 216 7.45 -15.28 7.31
CA GLN A 216 6.53 -15.55 6.20
C GLN A 216 6.16 -17.03 6.18
N LYS A 217 5.24 -17.40 7.08
CA LYS A 217 4.75 -18.76 7.29
C LYS A 217 3.26 -18.71 7.59
N GLY A 218 2.55 -19.72 7.14
CA GLY A 218 1.15 -19.96 7.47
C GLY A 218 0.47 -20.79 6.40
N PRO A 219 -0.84 -21.05 6.52
CA PRO A 219 -1.62 -21.64 5.45
C PRO A 219 -1.50 -20.81 4.17
N GLY A 220 -1.13 -21.44 3.05
CA GLY A 220 -1.04 -20.79 1.74
C GLY A 220 0.35 -20.27 1.34
N THR A 221 1.22 -19.92 2.31
CA THR A 221 2.59 -19.38 2.09
C THR A 221 3.62 -20.41 1.57
N GLN A 222 3.15 -21.61 1.25
CA GLN A 222 3.90 -22.71 0.64
C GLN A 222 2.95 -23.45 -0.29
N ASN A 223 3.03 -23.13 -1.58
CA ASN A 223 2.20 -23.70 -2.63
C ASN A 223 3.05 -24.10 -3.85
N GLN A 224 2.39 -24.44 -4.96
CA GLN A 224 3.08 -24.93 -6.16
C GLN A 224 3.97 -23.90 -6.86
N TYR A 225 3.78 -22.61 -6.59
CA TYR A 225 4.61 -21.52 -7.13
C TYR A 225 5.78 -21.18 -6.20
N SER A 226 5.63 -21.39 -4.89
CA SER A 226 6.64 -21.10 -3.87
C SER A 226 7.99 -21.73 -4.18
N ASN A 227 9.06 -20.93 -4.11
CA ASN A 227 10.43 -21.36 -4.40
C ASN A 227 11.44 -21.01 -3.28
N GLY A 228 10.94 -20.61 -2.11
CA GLY A 228 11.74 -20.19 -0.95
C GLY A 228 12.21 -18.73 -0.98
N MET A 229 11.70 -17.93 -1.92
CA MET A 229 11.89 -16.47 -1.97
C MET A 229 10.68 -15.73 -1.38
N ARG A 230 10.83 -14.44 -1.09
CA ARG A 230 9.78 -13.57 -0.51
C ARG A 230 8.59 -13.50 -1.45
N GLU A 231 7.41 -13.83 -0.93
CA GLU A 231 6.13 -13.79 -1.65
C GLU A 231 5.41 -12.47 -1.34
N THR A 232 4.84 -11.78 -2.32
CA THR A 232 4.03 -10.54 -2.18
C THR A 232 2.61 -10.74 -2.72
N PRO A 233 1.63 -9.92 -2.28
CA PRO A 233 1.71 -8.93 -1.22
C PRO A 233 1.64 -9.58 0.18
N ASP A 234 1.68 -8.79 1.25
CA ASP A 234 1.43 -9.27 2.62
C ASP A 234 -0.06 -9.18 2.98
N VAL A 235 -0.70 -8.11 2.55
CA VAL A 235 -2.12 -7.78 2.74
C VAL A 235 -2.64 -7.05 1.51
N SER A 236 -3.95 -6.81 1.41
CA SER A 236 -4.54 -6.00 0.34
C SER A 236 -5.61 -5.05 0.85
N LEU A 237 -6.03 -4.11 -0.01
CA LEU A 237 -7.28 -3.33 0.14
C LEU A 237 -7.81 -2.99 -1.25
N ASP A 238 -8.99 -2.37 -1.31
CA ASP A 238 -9.60 -1.93 -2.57
C ASP A 238 -8.62 -1.05 -3.37
N ALA A 239 -8.45 -1.42 -4.63
CA ALA A 239 -7.50 -0.85 -5.57
C ALA A 239 -8.06 -0.79 -6.99
N ASP A 240 -9.24 -1.34 -7.26
CA ASP A 240 -9.82 -1.30 -8.59
C ASP A 240 -10.41 0.09 -8.89
N PRO A 241 -10.00 0.80 -9.96
CA PRO A 241 -10.62 2.07 -10.34
C PRO A 241 -12.15 1.99 -10.55
N ALA A 242 -12.69 0.80 -10.82
CA ALA A 242 -14.14 0.58 -10.93
C ALA A 242 -14.89 0.69 -9.58
N SER A 243 -14.21 0.44 -8.46
CA SER A 243 -14.69 0.67 -7.08
C SER A 243 -13.94 1.82 -6.37
N GLY A 244 -13.09 2.54 -7.10
CA GLY A 244 -12.05 3.39 -6.56
C GLY A 244 -12.48 4.62 -5.76
N TYR A 245 -11.47 5.36 -5.35
CA TYR A 245 -11.56 6.45 -4.39
C TYR A 245 -11.84 7.77 -5.09
N PRO A 246 -12.81 8.57 -4.60
CA PRO A 246 -12.92 9.94 -5.04
C PRO A 246 -11.71 10.72 -4.51
N ILE A 247 -11.06 11.48 -5.38
CA ILE A 247 -10.00 12.44 -5.04
C ILE A 247 -10.29 13.77 -5.76
N TYR A 248 -9.68 14.86 -5.33
CA TYR A 248 -9.80 16.15 -6.01
C TYR A 248 -8.43 16.61 -6.50
N CYS A 249 -8.22 16.61 -7.82
CA CYS A 249 -6.98 17.13 -8.41
C CYS A 249 -7.20 18.01 -9.64
N THR A 250 -6.54 19.17 -9.64
CA THR A 250 -6.57 20.16 -10.72
C THR A 250 -5.19 20.58 -11.20
N ALA A 251 -4.15 20.38 -10.39
CA ALA A 251 -2.79 20.81 -10.70
C ALA A 251 -1.92 19.65 -11.23
N GLY A 252 -0.88 20.00 -11.99
CA GLY A 252 -0.04 19.01 -12.66
C GLY A 252 -0.66 18.44 -13.93
N SER A 253 0.17 17.78 -14.75
CA SER A 253 -0.26 17.29 -16.07
C SER A 253 -1.10 16.01 -16.00
N SER A 254 -0.98 15.22 -14.93
CA SER A 254 -1.78 14.00 -14.73
C SER A 254 -3.23 14.29 -14.37
N CYS A 255 -3.51 15.39 -13.68
CA CYS A 255 -4.87 15.71 -13.23
C CYS A 255 -5.75 16.34 -14.30
N SER A 256 -5.17 16.76 -15.41
CA SER A 256 -5.87 17.34 -16.58
C SER A 256 -6.84 18.50 -16.26
N GLY A 257 -6.66 19.18 -15.12
CA GLY A 257 -7.57 20.24 -14.65
C GLY A 257 -8.98 19.75 -14.28
N SER A 258 -9.13 18.46 -13.96
CA SER A 258 -10.44 17.77 -13.93
C SER A 258 -11.26 18.02 -12.66
N GLY A 259 -10.64 18.36 -11.53
CA GLY A 259 -11.32 18.48 -10.25
C GLY A 259 -11.56 17.09 -9.63
N TRP A 260 -12.82 16.72 -9.40
CA TRP A 260 -13.15 15.40 -8.84
C TRP A 260 -12.84 14.27 -9.83
N LEU A 261 -12.02 13.32 -9.38
CA LEU A 261 -11.60 12.13 -10.10
C LEU A 261 -11.95 10.88 -9.27
N THR A 262 -12.02 9.73 -9.94
CA THR A 262 -12.06 8.41 -9.27
C THR A 262 -10.81 7.67 -9.69
N ILE A 263 -9.99 7.30 -8.71
CA ILE A 263 -8.69 6.66 -8.91
C ILE A 263 -8.64 5.36 -8.09
N GLY A 264 -7.95 4.36 -8.61
CA GLY A 264 -7.65 3.10 -7.93
C GLY A 264 -6.14 2.93 -7.80
N GLY A 265 -5.64 1.74 -8.11
CA GLY A 265 -4.27 1.32 -7.88
C GLY A 265 -4.04 0.82 -6.46
N THR A 266 -3.04 -0.04 -6.31
CA THR A 266 -2.45 -0.37 -5.01
C THR A 266 -1.88 0.88 -4.32
N SER A 267 -1.60 1.91 -5.12
CA SER A 267 -1.42 3.32 -4.73
C SER A 267 -2.50 3.88 -3.82
N ALA A 268 -3.77 3.46 -3.93
CA ALA A 268 -4.81 3.87 -2.99
C ALA A 268 -4.90 2.95 -1.75
N ALA A 269 -4.51 1.69 -1.92
CA ALA A 269 -4.57 0.68 -0.85
C ALA A 269 -3.48 0.91 0.21
N ALA A 270 -2.24 1.20 -0.19
CA ALA A 270 -1.11 1.46 0.71
C ALA A 270 -1.35 2.63 1.69
N PRO A 271 -1.78 3.84 1.26
CA PRO A 271 -2.08 4.95 2.15
C PRO A 271 -3.28 4.67 3.06
N MET A 272 -4.30 3.94 2.58
CA MET A 272 -5.41 3.50 3.44
C MET A 272 -4.96 2.52 4.54
N TRP A 273 -4.04 1.59 4.23
CA TRP A 273 -3.39 0.76 5.24
C TRP A 273 -2.52 1.58 6.21
N ALA A 274 -1.79 2.58 5.71
CA ALA A 274 -1.04 3.51 6.56
C ALA A 274 -1.98 4.25 7.54
N ALA A 275 -3.14 4.71 7.07
CA ALA A 275 -4.15 5.32 7.92
C ALA A 275 -4.72 4.33 8.96
N MET A 276 -4.96 3.07 8.59
CA MET A 276 -5.35 2.03 9.56
C MET A 276 -4.29 1.84 10.66
N VAL A 277 -3.00 1.82 10.30
CA VAL A 277 -1.89 1.69 11.26
C VAL A 277 -1.78 2.92 12.16
N VAL A 278 -2.03 4.12 11.63
CA VAL A 278 -2.15 5.36 12.41
C VAL A 278 -3.26 5.23 13.45
N LEU A 279 -4.46 4.78 13.08
CA LEU A 279 -5.55 4.59 14.04
C LEU A 279 -5.21 3.50 15.08
N THR A 280 -4.48 2.46 14.68
CA THR A 280 -3.99 1.40 15.57
C THR A 280 -2.98 1.94 16.57
N ASN A 281 -2.08 2.85 16.17
CA ASN A 281 -1.13 3.51 17.06
C ASN A 281 -1.83 4.47 18.04
N GLU A 282 -2.92 5.13 17.62
CA GLU A 282 -3.79 5.88 18.54
C GLU A 282 -4.42 4.96 19.59
N GLU A 283 -4.95 3.80 19.19
CA GLU A 283 -5.49 2.79 20.11
C GLU A 283 -4.42 2.30 21.09
N ALA A 284 -3.21 1.98 20.60
CA ALA A 284 -2.08 1.60 21.45
C ALA A 284 -1.76 2.68 22.49
N ALA A 285 -1.71 3.94 22.08
CA ALA A 285 -1.42 5.06 22.95
C ALA A 285 -2.50 5.25 24.04
N GLN A 286 -3.79 5.09 23.71
CA GLN A 286 -4.88 5.13 24.69
C GLN A 286 -4.77 4.01 25.73
N GLN A 287 -4.14 2.90 25.39
CA GLN A 287 -3.83 1.78 26.30
C GLN A 287 -2.46 1.92 27.00
N GLY A 288 -1.72 3.01 26.77
CA GLY A 288 -0.38 3.22 27.33
C GLY A 288 0.71 2.33 26.71
N LYS A 289 0.47 1.81 25.50
CA LYS A 289 1.40 0.99 24.72
C LYS A 289 2.17 1.82 23.68
N LYS A 290 3.22 1.21 23.12
CA LYS A 290 4.02 1.81 22.04
C LYS A 290 3.34 1.61 20.67
N PRO A 291 3.73 2.38 19.65
CA PRO A 291 3.33 2.11 18.26
C PRO A 291 3.68 0.68 17.83
N VAL A 292 2.89 0.11 16.91
CA VAL A 292 3.01 -1.30 16.48
C VAL A 292 4.25 -1.59 15.62
N GLY A 293 4.81 -0.59 14.95
CA GLY A 293 6.06 -0.69 14.20
C GLY A 293 6.02 -1.71 13.06
N PHE A 294 7.12 -2.44 12.85
CA PHE A 294 7.21 -3.39 11.72
C PHE A 294 6.17 -4.52 11.84
N LEU A 295 5.21 -4.52 10.92
CA LEU A 295 3.96 -5.27 11.05
C LEU A 295 4.07 -6.75 10.68
N ASN A 296 4.92 -7.11 9.71
CA ASN A 296 4.83 -8.42 9.06
C ASN A 296 4.90 -9.61 10.04
N PRO A 297 5.81 -9.65 11.04
CA PRO A 297 5.80 -10.74 12.01
C PRO A 297 4.47 -10.90 12.76
N ALA A 298 3.82 -9.78 13.12
CA ALA A 298 2.53 -9.80 13.78
C ALA A 298 1.40 -10.23 12.82
N LEU A 299 1.36 -9.66 11.61
CA LEU A 299 0.36 -10.01 10.59
C LEU A 299 0.38 -11.50 10.26
N TYR A 300 1.55 -12.11 10.07
CA TYR A 300 1.65 -13.54 9.78
C TYR A 300 1.36 -14.43 11.00
N THR A 301 1.58 -13.93 12.22
CA THR A 301 1.14 -14.60 13.44
C THR A 301 -0.38 -14.64 13.53
N ILE A 302 -1.06 -13.52 13.21
CA ILE A 302 -2.52 -13.42 13.19
C ILE A 302 -3.11 -14.27 12.05
N GLY A 303 -2.57 -14.15 10.84
CA GLY A 303 -3.01 -14.90 9.65
C GLY A 303 -2.84 -16.42 9.79
N SER A 304 -1.84 -16.86 10.54
CA SER A 304 -1.68 -18.28 10.91
C SER A 304 -2.51 -18.72 12.12
N GLY A 305 -3.14 -17.77 12.80
CA GLY A 305 -3.80 -17.95 14.09
C GLY A 305 -5.30 -18.19 13.97
N SER A 306 -5.93 -18.40 15.13
CA SER A 306 -7.39 -18.59 15.21
C SER A 306 -8.21 -17.34 14.92
N HIS A 307 -7.59 -16.16 14.93
CA HIS A 307 -8.25 -14.87 14.69
C HIS A 307 -8.20 -14.45 13.21
N TYR A 308 -7.59 -15.24 12.33
CA TYR A 308 -7.47 -14.90 10.91
C TYR A 308 -8.80 -14.45 10.28
N HIS A 309 -9.84 -15.27 10.35
CA HIS A 309 -11.15 -14.94 9.76
C HIS A 309 -11.97 -13.90 10.54
N SER A 310 -11.55 -13.51 11.74
CA SER A 310 -12.14 -12.37 12.42
C SER A 310 -11.49 -11.07 11.97
N ASP A 311 -10.18 -11.09 11.72
CA ASP A 311 -9.35 -9.92 11.54
C ASP A 311 -9.09 -9.58 10.07
N PHE A 312 -9.26 -10.57 9.18
CA PHE A 312 -9.15 -10.43 7.75
C PHE A 312 -10.39 -10.93 7.01
N HIS A 313 -10.71 -10.24 5.93
CA HIS A 313 -11.56 -10.75 4.87
C HIS A 313 -10.68 -11.50 3.85
N ASP A 314 -10.71 -12.83 3.94
CA ASP A 314 -10.01 -13.74 3.04
C ASP A 314 -10.60 -13.68 1.63
N ILE A 315 -9.76 -13.45 0.61
CA ILE A 315 -10.17 -13.41 -0.79
C ILE A 315 -10.07 -14.81 -1.37
N THR A 316 -11.19 -15.51 -1.37
CA THR A 316 -11.22 -16.93 -1.77
C THR A 316 -11.56 -17.11 -3.26
N PRO A 317 -11.27 -18.28 -3.86
CA PRO A 317 -11.66 -18.60 -5.24
C PRO A 317 -13.14 -18.32 -5.53
N PRO A 318 -13.45 -17.58 -6.61
CA PRO A 318 -14.84 -17.30 -6.97
C PRO A 318 -15.56 -18.56 -7.43
N THR A 319 -16.88 -18.58 -7.27
CA THR A 319 -17.73 -19.71 -7.71
C THR A 319 -18.15 -19.61 -9.17
N ASP A 320 -18.08 -18.42 -9.75
CA ASP A 320 -18.35 -18.17 -11.16
C ASP A 320 -17.06 -17.86 -11.93
N THR A 321 -17.08 -18.08 -13.24
CA THR A 321 -15.91 -17.89 -14.10
C THR A 321 -15.81 -16.47 -14.66
N SER A 322 -16.74 -15.57 -14.32
CA SER A 322 -16.70 -14.17 -14.76
C SER A 322 -15.95 -13.27 -13.79
N THR A 323 -15.88 -13.65 -12.52
CA THR A 323 -15.05 -12.98 -11.51
C THR A 323 -13.59 -13.41 -11.67
N PRO A 324 -12.64 -12.47 -11.71
CA PRO A 324 -11.22 -12.79 -11.72
C PRO A 324 -10.80 -13.64 -10.52
N SER A 325 -9.84 -14.54 -10.74
CA SER A 325 -9.38 -15.50 -9.73
C SER A 325 -7.85 -15.57 -9.60
N ASN A 326 -7.13 -14.61 -10.16
CA ASN A 326 -5.68 -14.46 -10.13
C ASN A 326 -5.30 -13.02 -10.52
N ASN A 327 -4.03 -12.65 -10.39
CA ASN A 327 -3.49 -11.35 -10.80
C ASN A 327 -2.68 -11.40 -12.13
N ASP A 328 -2.93 -12.37 -13.01
CA ASP A 328 -2.33 -12.42 -14.36
C ASP A 328 -3.17 -11.59 -15.34
N GLU A 329 -3.00 -10.26 -15.30
CA GLU A 329 -3.82 -9.29 -16.06
C GLU A 329 -3.73 -9.44 -17.59
N ILE A 330 -2.59 -9.92 -18.06
CA ILE A 330 -2.30 -10.07 -19.49
C ILE A 330 -2.54 -11.51 -19.98
N GLY A 331 -2.73 -12.47 -19.07
CA GLY A 331 -3.00 -13.88 -19.38
C GLY A 331 -1.83 -14.64 -19.98
N PHE A 332 -0.60 -14.12 -19.88
CA PHE A 332 0.61 -14.74 -20.45
C PHE A 332 1.26 -15.74 -19.50
N ASN A 333 0.90 -15.74 -18.22
CA ASN A 333 1.50 -16.58 -17.18
C ASN A 333 0.59 -17.75 -16.78
N GLY A 334 -0.46 -18.02 -17.56
CA GLY A 334 -1.34 -19.16 -17.35
C GLY A 334 -2.18 -19.06 -16.08
N GLY A 335 -2.48 -17.84 -15.61
CA GLY A 335 -3.20 -17.61 -14.36
C GLY A 335 -2.35 -17.92 -13.13
N ALA A 336 -1.04 -17.66 -13.21
CA ALA A 336 -0.15 -17.74 -12.06
C ALA A 336 -0.68 -16.90 -10.89
N TYR A 337 -0.36 -17.35 -9.67
CA TYR A 337 -0.82 -16.74 -8.42
C TYR A 337 -2.36 -16.61 -8.34
N PRO A 338 -3.10 -17.74 -8.41
CA PRO A 338 -4.52 -17.73 -8.16
C PRO A 338 -4.80 -17.40 -6.70
N VAL A 339 -5.95 -16.79 -6.46
CA VAL A 339 -6.47 -16.65 -5.09
C VAL A 339 -6.71 -18.03 -4.48
N THR A 340 -6.47 -18.19 -3.19
CA THR A 340 -6.69 -19.47 -2.47
C THR A 340 -7.37 -19.22 -1.12
N ASN A 341 -7.58 -20.25 -0.30
CA ASN A 341 -8.00 -20.03 1.08
C ASN A 341 -6.75 -19.77 1.92
N GLY A 342 -6.77 -18.72 2.75
CA GLY A 342 -5.59 -18.26 3.48
C GLY A 342 -4.68 -17.43 2.59
N TYR A 343 -3.37 -17.45 2.85
CA TYR A 343 -2.44 -16.62 2.10
C TYR A 343 -2.36 -17.00 0.62
N ASP A 344 -2.38 -16.00 -0.26
CA ASP A 344 -1.96 -16.15 -1.66
C ASP A 344 -1.17 -14.95 -2.18
N MET A 345 -0.49 -15.13 -3.31
CA MET A 345 0.33 -14.10 -3.94
C MET A 345 -0.48 -13.09 -4.77
N ALA A 346 -1.81 -13.17 -4.77
CA ALA A 346 -2.66 -12.19 -5.44
C ALA A 346 -3.16 -11.14 -4.44
N THR A 347 -3.43 -11.53 -3.19
CA THR A 347 -4.07 -10.68 -2.17
C THR A 347 -3.48 -10.80 -0.76
N GLY A 348 -2.42 -11.59 -0.57
CA GLY A 348 -1.78 -11.77 0.72
C GLY A 348 -2.71 -12.47 1.70
N TRP A 349 -2.82 -11.94 2.92
CA TRP A 349 -3.82 -12.40 3.90
C TRP A 349 -5.25 -11.90 3.60
N GLY A 350 -5.44 -11.04 2.60
CA GLY A 350 -6.69 -10.35 2.31
C GLY A 350 -6.75 -8.96 2.94
N THR A 351 -7.97 -8.45 3.11
CA THR A 351 -8.21 -7.08 3.60
C THR A 351 -8.58 -7.07 5.08
N PHE A 352 -8.42 -5.94 5.77
CA PHE A 352 -8.66 -5.89 7.21
C PHE A 352 -10.16 -5.86 7.57
N ASP A 353 -10.51 -6.46 8.70
CA ASP A 353 -11.53 -5.90 9.61
C ASP A 353 -10.79 -5.01 10.61
N ALA A 354 -10.81 -3.69 10.34
CA ALA A 354 -9.89 -2.74 10.96
C ALA A 354 -9.93 -2.76 12.50
N THR A 355 -11.13 -2.95 13.06
CA THR A 355 -11.29 -2.83 14.53
C THR A 355 -10.69 -4.04 15.24
N LYS A 356 -10.93 -5.24 14.71
CA LYS A 356 -10.44 -6.46 15.35
C LYS A 356 -8.94 -6.62 15.12
N LEU A 357 -8.49 -6.38 13.89
CA LEU A 357 -7.07 -6.45 13.56
C LEU A 357 -6.25 -5.44 14.38
N ALA A 358 -6.74 -4.20 14.56
CA ALA A 358 -6.05 -3.21 15.40
C ALA A 358 -5.88 -3.69 16.84
N THR A 359 -6.95 -4.23 17.45
CA THR A 359 -6.89 -4.77 18.82
C THR A 359 -5.86 -5.89 18.94
N ASP A 360 -5.77 -6.78 17.96
CA ASP A 360 -4.84 -7.90 17.96
C ASP A 360 -3.39 -7.46 17.70
N LEU A 361 -3.17 -6.52 16.78
CA LEU A 361 -1.85 -5.90 16.56
C LEU A 361 -1.35 -5.21 17.83
N VAL A 362 -2.22 -4.47 18.52
CA VAL A 362 -1.90 -3.82 19.80
C VAL A 362 -1.64 -4.86 20.90
N ALA A 363 -2.23 -6.05 20.84
CA ALA A 363 -2.00 -7.11 21.81
C ALA A 363 -0.64 -7.81 21.64
N ILE A 364 -0.14 -7.92 20.40
CA ILE A 364 1.16 -8.54 20.08
C ILE A 364 2.34 -7.60 20.36
N GLY A 365 2.18 -6.30 20.08
CA GLY A 365 3.20 -5.26 20.29
C GLY A 365 3.42 -4.86 21.75
#